data_AF-A0A392RF74-F1
#
_entry.id   AF-A0A392RF74-F1
#
_cell.length_a   1.000
_cell.length_b   1.000
_cell.length_c   1.000
_cell.angle_alpha   90.00
_cell.angle_beta   90.00
_cell.angle_gamma   90.00
#
_symmetry.space_group_name_H-M   'P 1'
#
loop_
_entity.id
_entity.type
_entity.pdbx_description
1 polymer ?
#
loop_
_entity_poly.entity_id
_entity_poly.type
_entity_poly.pdbx_seq_one_letter_code
_entity_poly.pdbx_strand_id
1 'polypeptide(L)' 'KEAETIIKEGITKFGETPNSDTVAEHLFEDKQVPDLTFLDKHLSPNPLAEQNFTHENRPSSEPQPEQDQQP' A
#
# COMPACT_ATOMS: atom_id res chain seq x y z
N LYS A 1 33.31 -16.97 -42.24
CA LYS A 1 32.65 -16.14 -43.29
C LYS A 1 31.13 -16.31 -43.30
N GLU A 2 30.55 -17.43 -43.77
CA GLU A 2 29.07 -17.59 -43.83
C GLU A 2 28.38 -17.44 -42.45
N ALA A 3 28.94 -18.07 -41.41
CA ALA A 3 28.44 -17.93 -40.05
C ALA A 3 28.41 -16.47 -39.55
N GLU A 4 29.44 -15.68 -39.86
CA GLU A 4 29.48 -14.26 -39.51
C GLU A 4 28.42 -13.46 -40.27
N THR A 5 28.12 -13.84 -41.52
CA THR A 5 27.07 -13.21 -42.33
C THR A 5 25.70 -13.45 -41.72
N ILE A 6 25.41 -14.68 -41.30
CA ILE A 6 24.14 -15.05 -40.65
C ILE A 6 23.99 -14.31 -39.31
N ILE A 7 25.06 -14.24 -38.51
CA ILE A 7 25.05 -13.51 -37.23
C ILE A 7 24.78 -12.02 -37.46
N LYS A 8 25.45 -11.38 -38.43
CA LYS A 8 25.25 -9.96 -38.75
C LYS A 8 23.85 -9.67 -39.28
N GLU A 9 23.30 -10.55 -40.12
CA GLU A 9 21.93 -10.42 -40.61
C GLU A 9 20.92 -10.49 -39.45
N GLY A 10 21.11 -11.44 -38.52
CA GLY A 10 20.30 -11.56 -37.31
C GLY A 10 20.33 -10.29 -36.46
N ILE A 11 21.53 -9.77 -36.15
CA ILE A 11 21.70 -8.52 -35.39
C ILE A 11 21.04 -7.34 -36.10
N THR A 12 21.18 -7.25 -37.43
CA THR A 12 20.57 -6.15 -38.20
C THR A 12 19.05 -6.20 -38.18
N LYS A 13 18.47 -7.41 -38.22
CA LYS A 13 17.00 -7.60 -38.25
C LYS A 13 16.35 -7.50 -36.87
N PHE A 14 17.01 -8.01 -35.83
CA PHE A 14 16.40 -8.21 -34.51
C PHE A 14 17.08 -7.42 -33.39
N GLY A 15 18.17 -6.73 -33.70
CA GLY A 15 19.01 -6.07 -32.70
C GLY A 15 20.02 -7.02 -32.05
N GLU A 16 20.95 -6.44 -31.30
CA GLU A 16 21.91 -7.20 -30.51
C GLU A 16 21.22 -7.76 -29.26
N THR A 17 21.56 -9.00 -28.89
CA THR A 17 21.03 -9.58 -27.65
C THR A 17 21.68 -8.88 -26.45
N PRO A 18 20.90 -8.25 -25.56
CA PRO A 18 21.46 -7.59 -24.39
C PRO A 18 22.07 -8.61 -23.41
N ASN A 19 23.06 -8.16 -22.65
CA ASN A 19 23.71 -8.98 -21.63
C ASN A 19 22.71 -9.33 -20.52
N SER A 20 22.52 -10.63 -20.27
CA SER A 20 21.54 -11.14 -19.29
C SER A 20 21.83 -10.68 -17.87
N ASP A 21 23.10 -10.59 -17.49
CA ASP A 21 23.52 -10.23 -16.14
C ASP A 21 23.24 -8.75 -15.89
N THR A 22 23.54 -7.88 -16.86
CA THR A 22 23.21 -6.44 -16.77
C THR A 22 21.70 -6.20 -16.72
N VAL A 23 20.91 -6.99 -17.48
CA VAL A 23 19.44 -6.93 -17.42
C VAL A 23 18.96 -7.38 -16.04
N ALA A 24 19.56 -8.44 -15.48
CA ALA A 24 19.18 -8.96 -14.17
C ALA A 24 19.51 -7.95 -13.06
N GLU A 25 20.68 -7.31 -13.08
CA GLU A 25 21.01 -6.22 -12.17
C GLU A 25 19.98 -5.09 -12.27
N HIS A 26 19.65 -4.59 -13.46
CA HIS A 26 18.69 -3.49 -13.57
C HIS A 26 17.25 -3.84 -13.12
N LEU A 27 16.80 -5.08 -13.35
CA LEU A 27 15.44 -5.52 -13.02
C LEU A 27 15.27 -5.95 -11.56
N PHE A 28 16.29 -6.64 -11.04
CA PHE A 28 16.26 -7.31 -9.74
C PHE A 28 17.25 -6.75 -8.74
N GLU A 29 17.96 -5.66 -9.06
CA GLU A 29 18.58 -4.85 -8.03
C GLU A 29 17.54 -4.58 -6.96
N ASP A 30 17.97 -4.85 -5.73
CA ASP A 30 17.15 -4.69 -4.54
C ASP A 30 16.82 -3.20 -4.45
N LYS A 31 15.70 -2.81 -5.08
CA LYS A 31 15.26 -1.42 -5.10
C LYS A 31 15.10 -1.05 -3.65
N GLN A 32 15.91 -0.08 -3.21
CA GLN A 32 15.87 0.42 -1.84
C GLN A 32 14.40 0.56 -1.44
N VAL A 33 14.00 -0.20 -0.42
CA VAL A 33 12.67 -0.07 0.15
C VAL A 33 12.50 1.41 0.44
N PRO A 34 11.50 2.09 -0.15
CA PRO A 34 11.35 3.52 0.06
C PRO A 34 11.25 3.77 1.56
N ASP A 35 11.97 4.79 2.04
CA ASP A 35 11.96 5.14 3.45
C ASP A 35 10.52 5.47 3.89
N LEU A 36 9.96 4.58 4.71
CA LEU A 36 8.60 4.69 5.21
C LEU A 36 8.49 5.60 6.43
N THR A 37 9.59 6.19 6.93
CA THR A 37 9.57 7.13 8.06
C THR A 37 8.69 8.36 7.78
N PHE A 38 8.41 8.67 6.51
CA PHE A 38 7.41 9.67 6.13
C PHE A 38 6.02 9.35 6.68
N LEU A 39 5.61 8.07 6.67
CA LEU A 39 4.31 7.66 7.21
C LEU A 39 4.23 7.92 8.71
N ASP A 40 5.29 7.69 9.47
CA ASP A 40 5.33 7.94 10.91
C ASP A 40 5.11 9.42 11.26
N LYS A 41 5.67 10.33 10.46
CA LYS A 41 5.52 11.79 10.68
C LYS A 41 4.16 12.32 10.23
N HIS A 42 3.48 11.61 9.34
CA HIS A 42 2.25 12.06 8.69
C HIS A 42 1.07 11.11 8.92
N LEU A 43 1.11 10.30 9.98
CA LEU A 43 -0.07 9.57 10.44
C LEU A 43 -1.19 10.58 10.71
N SER A 44 -2.24 10.55 9.89
CA SER A 44 -3.44 11.32 10.19
C SER A 44 -3.98 10.83 11.53
N PRO A 45 -4.34 11.72 12.47
CA PRO A 45 -5.05 11.32 13.69
C PRO A 45 -6.22 10.42 13.31
N ASN A 46 -6.44 9.34 14.06
CA ASN A 46 -7.62 8.50 13.85
C ASN A 46 -8.77 9.09 14.67
N PRO A 47 -9.68 9.89 14.08
CA PRO A 47 -10.72 10.56 14.84
C PRO A 47 -11.68 9.56 15.50
N LEU A 48 -11.77 8.31 15.01
CA LEU A 48 -12.62 7.29 15.61
C LEU A 48 -12.04 6.71 16.90
N ALA A 49 -10.72 6.71 17.06
CA ALA A 49 -10.06 6.23 18.28
C ALA A 49 -10.10 7.27 19.42
N GLU A 50 -10.23 8.55 19.08
CA GLU A 50 -10.27 9.68 20.02
C GLU A 50 -11.70 10.07 20.43
N GLN A 51 -12.73 9.40 19.90
CA GLN A 51 -14.13 9.66 20.25
C GLN A 51 -14.46 9.05 21.62
N ASN A 52 -14.33 9.87 22.67
CA ASN A 52 -14.99 9.61 23.94
C ASN A 52 -16.48 9.97 23.80
N PHE A 53 -17.33 8.96 23.67
CA PHE A 53 -18.78 9.14 23.76
C PHE A 53 -19.15 9.46 25.21
N THR A 54 -19.31 10.75 25.52
CA THR A 54 -19.87 11.18 26.81
C THR A 54 -21.39 11.04 26.79
N HIS A 55 -21.95 10.44 27.85
CA HIS A 55 -23.40 10.21 28.00
C HIS A 55 -24.23 11.49 28.13
N GLU A 56 -23.58 12.66 28.24
CA GLU A 56 -24.18 13.97 28.46
C GLU A 56 -25.03 14.48 27.28
N ASN A 57 -24.78 13.98 26.07
CA ASN A 57 -25.52 14.38 24.85
C ASN A 57 -26.71 13.47 24.50
N ARG A 58 -27.19 12.65 25.44
CA ARG A 58 -28.43 11.91 25.23
C ARG A 58 -29.60 12.92 25.25
N PRO A 59 -30.40 13.08 24.18
CA PRO A 59 -31.66 13.79 24.31
C PRO A 59 -32.45 13.11 25.43
N SER A 60 -32.73 13.86 26.50
CA SER A 60 -33.42 13.33 27.68
C SER A 60 -34.72 12.66 27.24
N SER A 61 -34.76 11.36 27.39
CA SER A 61 -35.99 10.56 27.33
C SER A 61 -36.12 9.97 28.72
N GLU A 62 -36.53 10.79 29.70
CA GLU A 62 -36.88 10.32 31.03
C GLU A 62 -37.97 9.25 30.92
N PRO A 63 -37.76 8.03 31.42
CA PRO A 63 -38.85 7.06 31.58
C PRO A 63 -39.72 7.51 32.76
N GLN A 64 -41.04 7.64 32.54
CA GLN A 64 -42.00 7.77 33.65
C GLN A 64 -41.90 6.56 34.57
N PRO A 65 -42.06 6.72 35.91
CA PRO A 65 -41.99 5.59 36.82
C PRO A 65 -43.23 4.69 36.64
N GLU A 66 -43.01 3.44 36.21
CA GLU A 66 -44.00 2.37 36.34
C GLU A 66 -44.15 2.03 37.84
N GLN A 67 -45.36 2.23 38.36
CA GLN A 67 -45.76 1.73 39.67
C GLN A 67 -45.90 0.21 39.60
N ASP A 68 -44.91 -0.52 40.10
CA ASP A 68 -45.12 -1.91 40.52
C ASP A 68 -45.91 -1.92 41.85
N GLN A 69 -47.22 -2.14 41.76
CA GLN A 69 -47.99 -2.68 42.88
C GLN A 69 -48.26 -4.17 42.63
N GLN A 70 -47.69 -4.98 43.53
CA GLN A 70 -47.85 -6.42 43.71
C GLN A 70 -49.30 -6.91 43.66
N PRO A 71 -49.49 -8.19 43.29
CA PRO A 71 -49.65 -9.24 44.32
C PRO A 71 -48.44 -10.17 44.44
#